data_AF-A0A2A2LTH9-F1
#
_entry.id   AF-A0A2A2LTH9-F1
#
_cell.length_a   1.000
_cell.length_b   1.000
_cell.length_c   1.000
_cell.angle_alpha   90.00
_cell.angle_beta   90.00
_cell.angle_gamma   90.00
#
_symmetry.space_group_name_H-M   'P 1'
#
loop_
_entity.id
_entity.type
_entity.pdbx_description
1 polymer ?
#
loop_
_entity_poly.entity_id
_entity_poly.type
_entity_poly.pdbx_seq_one_letter_code
_entity_poly.pdbx_strand_id
1 'polypeptide(L)'
;MLNPCILVTLFGLSAATILDSFKDHGIVHEVYGEGRLVEEKEKCTTYKMELFDYINSLHTNEMTEMGKEMLKRRIYSSFEAVCKSFEVPIEQETSVKFGKINRPTLRFMDRFEIEWNAQKFERDLQSLFLENKIGNPFLNTIGNDSLLLAGSVSPQDFSQRTTIFPNKCNVDEMIIHAQLCFNISNNPQSGSVYALAHAGEFLADDAVFAYYEIPEFVLITAESVFPINLSQCKVVFGTYIYCFGTPSSDCDLKTLAGCPIYGRKAGDGFTFSRTFGTSGKIFATTNIEVDIFNNGTMTPVPAQIFTTHLHHDGNGVVTSVDITPVKQNTSIFPEIEDSTIAVLNGEESTHLYEAQQRGKPYLSHKRYDQTAWEAVRSFFGKYI
;
A
#
# COMPACT_ATOMS: atom_id res chain seq x y z
N MET A 1 8.19 48.23 0.86
CA MET A 1 9.36 47.58 0.25
C MET A 1 9.33 46.12 0.66
N LEU A 2 9.33 45.23 -0.34
CA LEU A 2 8.97 43.82 -0.24
C LEU A 2 9.95 43.02 0.64
N ASN A 3 9.38 42.27 1.58
CA ASN A 3 10.04 41.17 2.27
C ASN A 3 9.99 39.95 1.32
N PRO A 4 11.10 39.27 1.02
CA PRO A 4 11.05 38.08 0.19
C PRO A 4 10.43 36.94 1.02
N CYS A 5 9.26 36.48 0.61
CA CYS A 5 8.71 35.19 0.99
C CYS A 5 9.70 34.11 0.54
N ILE A 6 10.46 33.56 1.49
CA ILE A 6 11.14 32.30 1.31
C ILE A 6 10.03 31.24 1.31
N LEU A 7 9.67 30.82 0.10
CA LEU A 7 8.82 29.67 -0.13
C LEU A 7 9.59 28.44 0.40
N VAL A 8 9.19 27.97 1.58
CA VAL A 8 9.70 26.73 2.18
C VAL A 8 9.14 25.56 1.38
N THR A 9 9.80 25.19 0.28
CA THR A 9 9.62 23.90 -0.40
C THR A 9 10.47 22.86 0.32
N LEU A 10 9.95 22.31 1.41
CA LEU A 10 10.64 21.32 2.25
C LEU A 10 9.76 20.07 2.41
N PHE A 11 9.43 19.35 1.33
CA PHE A 11 8.83 18.00 1.44
C PHE A 11 9.08 17.03 0.25
N GLY A 12 10.02 17.30 -0.68
CA GLY A 12 10.19 16.47 -1.90
C GLY A 12 11.53 15.75 -2.10
N LEU A 13 12.52 15.92 -1.22
CA LEU A 13 13.91 15.54 -1.55
C LEU A 13 14.31 14.09 -1.20
N SER A 14 13.52 13.37 -0.41
CA SER A 14 13.92 12.04 0.09
C SER A 14 13.33 10.87 -0.70
N ALA A 15 12.07 10.95 -1.15
CA ALA A 15 11.50 9.89 -1.99
C ALA A 15 12.17 9.83 -3.36
N ALA A 16 12.46 10.99 -3.97
CA ALA A 16 13.16 11.06 -5.26
C ALA A 16 14.54 10.39 -5.21
N THR A 17 15.30 10.60 -4.12
CA THR A 17 16.62 9.99 -3.95
C THR A 17 16.56 8.48 -3.72
N ILE A 18 15.50 7.98 -3.07
CA ILE A 18 15.26 6.52 -2.94
C ILE A 18 14.90 5.91 -4.30
N LEU A 19 14.01 6.55 -5.07
CA LEU A 19 13.62 6.04 -6.39
C LEU A 19 14.76 6.11 -7.42
N ASP A 20 15.64 7.10 -7.30
CA ASP A 20 16.85 7.16 -8.12
C ASP A 20 17.83 6.03 -7.74
N SER A 21 18.00 5.75 -6.44
CA SER A 21 18.76 4.59 -5.98
C SER A 21 18.17 3.26 -6.47
N PHE A 22 16.84 3.13 -6.54
CA PHE A 22 16.19 1.94 -7.12
C PHE A 22 16.56 1.77 -8.59
N LYS A 23 16.52 2.84 -9.39
CA LYS A 23 16.91 2.79 -10.80
C LYS A 23 18.37 2.38 -10.97
N ASP A 24 19.27 2.92 -10.14
CA ASP A 24 20.70 2.57 -10.18
C ASP A 24 20.96 1.09 -9.88
N HIS A 25 20.08 0.45 -9.09
CA HIS A 25 20.13 -0.98 -8.76
C HIS A 25 19.22 -1.83 -9.66
N GLY A 26 18.73 -1.32 -10.79
CA GLY A 26 17.88 -2.08 -11.71
C GLY A 26 16.52 -2.49 -11.13
N ILE A 27 16.05 -1.80 -10.08
CA ILE A 27 14.72 -1.98 -9.50
C ILE A 27 13.74 -1.11 -10.26
N VAL A 28 12.75 -1.75 -10.87
CA VAL A 28 11.60 -1.08 -11.49
C VAL A 28 10.47 -1.00 -10.48
N HIS A 29 9.65 0.05 -10.62
CA HIS A 29 8.60 0.34 -9.65
C HIS A 29 7.35 0.92 -10.31
N GLU A 30 6.19 0.64 -9.71
CA GLU A 30 4.89 1.22 -10.03
C GLU A 30 4.29 1.78 -8.74
N VAL A 31 3.73 3.00 -8.79
CA VAL A 31 2.97 3.54 -7.64
C VAL A 31 1.69 2.74 -7.52
N TYR A 32 1.51 2.08 -6.38
CA TYR A 32 0.37 1.19 -6.13
C TYR A 32 -0.73 1.89 -5.33
N GLY A 33 -0.38 2.83 -4.45
CA GLY A 33 -1.35 3.60 -3.67
C GLY A 33 -0.71 4.46 -2.58
N GLU A 34 -1.55 5.01 -1.72
CA GLU A 34 -1.12 5.73 -0.52
C GLU A 34 -1.19 4.78 0.67
N GLY A 35 -0.11 4.71 1.45
CA GLY A 35 0.05 3.74 2.52
C GLY A 35 0.30 4.35 3.88
N ARG A 36 -0.10 3.60 4.90
CA ARG A 36 0.25 3.89 6.29
C ARG A 36 0.66 2.59 6.99
N LEU A 37 1.84 2.61 7.60
CA LEU A 37 2.28 1.51 8.45
C LEU A 37 1.77 1.75 9.88
N VAL A 38 1.12 0.72 10.42
CA VAL A 38 0.68 0.64 11.81
C VAL A 38 1.53 -0.45 12.45
N GLU A 39 2.59 -0.06 13.17
CA GLU A 39 3.48 -1.02 13.83
C GLU A 39 2.70 -1.88 14.83
N GLU A 40 2.89 -3.19 14.73
CA GLU A 40 2.07 -4.24 15.38
C GLU A 40 2.17 -4.29 16.91
N LYS A 41 2.72 -3.25 17.57
CA LYS A 41 2.87 -3.25 19.03
C LYS A 41 1.64 -2.81 19.81
N GLU A 42 0.52 -2.46 19.17
CA GLU A 42 -0.59 -1.81 19.87
C GLU A 42 -1.98 -2.41 19.63
N LYS A 43 -2.72 -2.48 20.73
CA LYS A 43 -3.95 -3.22 20.95
C LYS A 43 -5.09 -2.68 20.07
N CYS A 44 -5.26 -3.16 18.85
CA CYS A 44 -6.52 -2.92 18.16
C CYS A 44 -7.65 -3.58 18.97
N THR A 45 -8.69 -2.84 19.32
CA THR A 45 -9.85 -3.36 20.04
C THR A 45 -11.11 -3.19 19.23
N THR A 46 -12.06 -4.10 19.41
CA THR A 46 -13.41 -3.93 18.88
C THR A 46 -14.04 -2.72 19.53
N TYR A 47 -14.60 -1.85 18.71
CA TYR A 47 -15.29 -0.63 19.11
C TYR A 47 -16.67 -0.56 18.48
N LYS A 48 -17.62 -0.03 19.24
CA LYS A 48 -18.96 0.29 18.76
C LYS A 48 -19.12 1.80 18.82
N MET A 49 -19.26 2.42 17.66
CA MET A 49 -19.59 3.84 17.56
C MET A 49 -21.09 3.98 17.43
N GLU A 50 -21.73 4.48 18.49
CA GLU A 50 -23.14 4.81 18.48
C GLU A 50 -23.33 6.24 17.95
N LEU A 51 -24.13 6.39 16.89
CA LEU A 51 -24.31 7.70 16.25
C LEU A 51 -25.47 8.51 16.86
N PHE A 52 -26.23 7.95 17.80
CA PHE A 52 -27.44 8.58 18.34
C PHE A 52 -27.18 9.97 18.93
N ASP A 53 -26.12 10.16 19.71
CA ASP A 53 -25.80 11.47 20.29
C ASP A 53 -25.50 12.52 19.21
N TYR A 54 -24.79 12.11 18.16
CA TYR A 54 -24.53 12.98 17.02
C TYR A 54 -25.83 13.30 16.25
N ILE A 55 -26.67 12.29 15.98
CA ILE A 55 -27.96 12.48 15.31
C ILE A 55 -28.87 13.40 16.13
N ASN A 56 -28.90 13.22 17.46
CA ASN A 56 -29.65 14.07 18.37
C ASN A 56 -29.17 15.51 18.34
N SER A 57 -27.86 15.74 18.15
CA SER A 57 -27.30 17.09 17.98
C SER A 57 -27.73 17.78 16.68
N LEU A 58 -28.18 17.02 15.67
CA LEU A 58 -28.69 17.56 14.41
C LEU A 58 -30.17 17.97 14.51
N HIS A 59 -30.87 17.59 15.58
CA HIS A 59 -32.24 18.03 15.82
C HIS A 59 -32.23 19.47 16.38
N THR A 60 -32.85 20.39 15.65
CA THR A 60 -33.10 21.75 16.11
C THR A 60 -34.38 21.80 16.95
N ASN A 61 -34.41 22.62 18.00
CA ASN A 61 -35.60 22.78 18.85
C ASN A 61 -36.80 23.41 18.10
N GLU A 62 -36.56 24.00 16.93
CA GLU A 62 -37.57 24.74 16.14
C GLU A 62 -38.30 23.89 15.10
N MET A 63 -37.80 22.67 14.84
CA MET A 63 -38.35 21.77 13.82
C MET A 63 -39.65 21.13 14.28
N THR A 64 -40.62 21.03 13.37
CA THR A 64 -41.86 20.27 13.65
C THR A 64 -41.57 18.78 13.85
N GLU A 65 -42.43 18.07 14.58
CA GLU A 65 -42.33 16.61 14.74
C GLU A 65 -42.29 15.87 13.40
N MET A 66 -43.05 16.34 12.41
CA MET A 66 -42.98 15.81 11.06
C MET A 66 -41.62 16.06 10.39
N GLY A 67 -41.05 17.25 10.57
CA GLY A 67 -39.71 17.57 10.06
C GLY A 67 -38.65 16.67 10.69
N LYS A 68 -38.73 16.43 12.01
CA LYS A 68 -37.81 15.54 12.73
C LYS A 68 -37.86 14.11 12.20
N GLU A 69 -39.06 13.59 11.96
CA GLU A 69 -39.26 12.25 11.38
C GLU A 69 -38.73 12.16 9.94
N MET A 70 -38.86 13.23 9.14
CA MET A 70 -38.30 13.28 7.78
C MET A 70 -36.77 13.39 7.78
N LEU A 71 -36.20 14.18 8.70
CA LEU A 71 -34.74 14.24 8.90
C LEU A 71 -34.20 12.88 9.30
N LYS A 72 -34.82 12.21 10.28
CA LYS A 72 -34.44 10.86 10.71
C LYS A 72 -34.40 9.89 9.53
N ARG A 73 -35.45 9.86 8.71
CA ARG A 73 -35.51 9.04 7.48
C ARG A 73 -34.36 9.30 6.52
N ARG A 74 -34.05 10.58 6.31
CA ARG A 74 -32.97 10.98 5.40
C ARG A 74 -31.61 10.55 5.94
N ILE A 75 -31.38 10.73 7.24
CA ILE A 75 -30.14 10.30 7.93
C ILE A 75 -29.95 8.79 7.80
N TYR A 76 -30.98 7.98 8.08
CA TYR A 76 -30.91 6.52 7.93
C TYR A 76 -30.57 6.11 6.49
N SER A 77 -31.21 6.74 5.50
CA SER A 77 -30.94 6.49 4.09
C SER A 77 -29.51 6.89 3.69
N SER A 78 -28.99 8.01 4.22
CA SER A 78 -27.61 8.43 3.98
C SER A 78 -26.61 7.49 4.65
N PHE A 79 -26.89 7.01 5.87
CA PHE A 79 -26.04 6.05 6.56
C PHE A 79 -25.91 4.74 5.78
N GLU A 80 -27.03 4.17 5.34
CA GLU A 80 -27.04 2.96 4.50
C GLU A 80 -26.28 3.17 3.19
N ALA A 81 -26.51 4.31 2.51
CA ALA A 81 -25.87 4.63 1.24
C ALA A 81 -24.34 4.75 1.39
N VAL A 82 -23.87 5.43 2.43
CA VAL A 82 -22.43 5.56 2.70
C VAL A 82 -21.82 4.20 3.06
N CYS A 83 -22.44 3.40 3.93
CA CYS A 83 -21.91 2.06 4.22
C CYS A 83 -21.78 1.20 2.96
N LYS A 84 -22.77 1.24 2.04
CA LYS A 84 -22.69 0.54 0.75
C LYS A 84 -21.61 1.09 -0.17
N SER A 85 -21.49 2.42 -0.32
CA SER A 85 -20.51 3.02 -1.22
C SER A 85 -19.08 2.81 -0.75
N PHE A 86 -18.89 2.55 0.53
CA PHE A 86 -17.62 2.22 1.15
C PHE A 86 -17.40 0.70 1.32
N GLU A 87 -18.28 -0.13 0.73
CA GLU A 87 -18.24 -1.59 0.78
C GLU A 87 -18.20 -2.17 2.21
N VAL A 88 -18.73 -1.44 3.18
CA VAL A 88 -18.84 -1.90 4.57
C VAL A 88 -20.08 -2.79 4.69
N PRO A 89 -19.94 -4.07 5.09
CA PRO A 89 -21.07 -4.97 5.27
C PRO A 89 -22.16 -4.37 6.14
N ILE A 90 -23.41 -4.51 5.71
CA ILE A 90 -24.58 -4.11 6.50
C ILE A 90 -25.13 -5.33 7.23
N GLU A 91 -25.37 -5.19 8.53
CA GLU A 91 -26.16 -6.12 9.31
C GLU A 91 -27.58 -6.18 8.73
N GLN A 92 -27.91 -7.29 8.08
CA GLN A 92 -29.27 -7.52 7.62
C GLN A 92 -30.15 -7.94 8.80
N GLU A 93 -30.60 -6.95 9.54
CA GLU A 93 -31.94 -7.01 10.11
C GLU A 93 -32.82 -5.98 9.37
N THR A 94 -34.11 -6.26 9.35
CA THR A 94 -35.14 -5.67 8.50
C THR A 94 -34.94 -4.20 8.12
N SER A 95 -34.78 -3.89 6.83
CA SER A 95 -34.82 -2.52 6.29
C SER A 95 -35.82 -1.66 7.05
N VAL A 96 -35.39 -0.59 7.74
CA VAL A 96 -36.28 0.29 8.49
C VAL A 96 -37.45 0.72 7.59
N LYS A 97 -38.62 0.10 7.78
CA LYS A 97 -39.80 0.37 6.95
C LYS A 97 -40.47 1.64 7.44
N PHE A 98 -39.97 2.75 6.94
CA PHE A 98 -40.60 4.04 7.13
C PHE A 98 -41.97 4.07 6.44
N GLY A 99 -43.06 4.18 7.20
CA GLY A 99 -44.42 4.27 6.66
C GLY A 99 -44.61 5.48 5.74
N LYS A 100 -45.55 5.44 4.78
CA LYS A 100 -45.79 6.56 3.86
C LYS A 100 -46.08 7.85 4.63
N ILE A 101 -45.24 8.87 4.45
CA ILE A 101 -45.54 10.23 4.90
C ILE A 101 -46.44 10.86 3.84
N ASN A 102 -47.69 11.17 4.19
CA ASN A 102 -48.47 12.13 3.42
C ASN A 102 -47.69 13.45 3.41
N ARG A 103 -47.52 14.09 2.25
CA ARG A 103 -46.78 15.35 2.11
C ARG A 103 -47.73 16.56 2.30
N PRO A 104 -48.02 17.07 3.51
CA PRO A 104 -48.43 18.45 3.65
C PRO A 104 -47.22 19.37 3.42
N THR A 105 -47.49 20.64 3.14
CA THR A 105 -46.49 21.69 2.95
C THR A 105 -45.65 21.90 4.22
N LEU A 106 -44.48 21.25 4.28
CA LEU A 106 -43.41 21.62 5.23
C LEU A 106 -43.08 23.09 5.05
N ARG A 107 -42.82 23.78 6.16
CA ARG A 107 -42.30 25.15 6.15
C ARG A 107 -40.98 25.17 5.41
N PHE A 108 -40.66 26.28 4.75
CA PHE A 108 -39.42 26.43 4.00
C PHE A 108 -38.19 26.15 4.88
N MET A 109 -38.17 26.70 6.10
CA MET A 109 -37.09 26.48 7.07
C MET A 109 -36.92 25.00 7.44
N ASP A 110 -38.03 24.29 7.71
CA ASP A 110 -37.96 22.85 8.01
C ASP A 110 -37.32 22.06 6.83
N ARG A 111 -37.64 22.41 5.57
CA ARG A 111 -37.03 21.74 4.39
C ARG A 111 -35.54 22.02 4.26
N PHE A 112 -35.15 23.28 4.46
CA PHE A 112 -33.74 23.68 4.38
C PHE A 112 -32.92 22.96 5.46
N GLU A 113 -33.40 22.94 6.71
CA GLU A 113 -32.72 22.27 7.82
C GLU A 113 -32.61 20.77 7.61
N ILE A 114 -33.65 20.11 7.09
CA ILE A 114 -33.61 18.67 6.77
C ILE A 114 -32.49 18.37 5.77
N GLU A 115 -32.45 19.09 4.65
CA GLU A 115 -31.46 18.82 3.60
C GLU A 115 -30.05 19.17 4.07
N TRP A 116 -29.88 20.30 4.75
CA TRP A 116 -28.59 20.73 5.29
C TRP A 116 -28.03 19.73 6.29
N ASN A 117 -28.82 19.31 7.28
CA ASN A 117 -28.37 18.39 8.32
C ASN A 117 -28.11 16.99 7.78
N ALA A 118 -28.90 16.52 6.82
CA ALA A 118 -28.65 15.26 6.14
C ALA A 118 -27.35 15.27 5.35
N GLN A 119 -27.10 16.33 4.56
CA GLN A 119 -25.85 16.47 3.81
C GLN A 119 -24.63 16.60 4.73
N LYS A 120 -24.78 17.30 5.86
CA LYS A 120 -23.73 17.38 6.88
C LYS A 120 -23.41 15.99 7.46
N PHE A 121 -24.43 15.25 7.88
CA PHE A 121 -24.26 13.89 8.40
C PHE A 121 -23.55 12.99 7.38
N GLU A 122 -23.98 13.03 6.13
CA GLU A 122 -23.37 12.25 5.04
C GLU A 122 -21.89 12.60 4.83
N ARG A 123 -21.55 13.89 4.78
CA ARG A 123 -20.15 14.34 4.60
C ARG A 123 -19.26 13.97 5.78
N ASP A 124 -19.75 14.15 7.00
CA ASP A 124 -19.00 13.83 8.21
C ASP A 124 -18.70 12.32 8.26
N LEU A 125 -19.68 11.49 7.91
CA LEU A 125 -19.54 10.05 7.84
C LEU A 125 -18.59 9.60 6.72
N GLN A 126 -18.70 10.21 5.54
CA GLN A 126 -17.77 9.98 4.42
C GLN A 126 -16.33 10.32 4.83
N SER A 127 -16.10 11.45 5.51
CA SER A 127 -14.77 11.81 6.03
C SER A 127 -14.28 10.80 7.07
N LEU A 128 -15.13 10.33 7.99
CA LEU A 128 -14.75 9.31 8.97
C LEU A 128 -14.26 8.02 8.31
N PHE A 129 -14.95 7.55 7.27
CA PHE A 129 -14.59 6.31 6.59
C PHE A 129 -13.41 6.53 5.63
N LEU A 130 -13.32 7.69 4.97
CA LEU A 130 -12.24 8.02 4.03
C LEU A 130 -10.91 8.19 4.74
N GLU A 131 -10.92 8.95 5.84
CA GLU A 131 -9.70 9.28 6.59
C GLU A 131 -9.38 8.25 7.67
N ASN A 132 -10.32 7.33 7.96
CA ASN A 132 -10.25 6.38 9.08
C ASN A 132 -9.93 7.09 10.40
N LYS A 133 -10.50 8.29 10.60
CA LYS A 133 -10.30 9.14 11.77
C LYS A 133 -11.62 9.59 12.37
N ILE A 134 -11.65 9.67 13.70
CA ILE A 134 -12.81 10.17 14.43
C ILE A 134 -12.72 11.70 14.48
N GLY A 135 -13.43 12.35 13.57
CA GLY A 135 -13.50 13.82 13.52
C GLY A 135 -14.30 14.44 14.66
N ASN A 136 -14.20 15.76 14.79
CA ASN A 136 -14.93 16.58 15.78
C ASN A 136 -16.42 16.22 15.94
N PRO A 137 -17.20 15.97 14.86
CA PRO A 137 -18.63 15.64 14.99
C PRO A 137 -18.91 14.39 15.85
N PHE A 138 -17.96 13.46 15.89
CA PHE A 138 -18.10 12.17 16.58
C PHE A 138 -17.33 12.13 17.91
N LEU A 139 -16.57 13.16 18.27
CA LEU A 139 -15.77 13.13 19.51
C LEU A 139 -16.62 13.00 20.77
N ASN A 140 -17.86 13.50 20.71
CA ASN A 140 -18.80 13.41 21.84
C ASN A 140 -19.27 11.98 22.11
N THR A 141 -19.11 11.05 21.14
CA THR A 141 -19.46 9.63 21.32
C THR A 141 -18.33 8.83 21.98
N ILE A 142 -17.18 9.47 22.27
CA ILE A 142 -16.04 8.80 22.89
C ILE A 142 -16.22 8.79 24.41
N GLY A 143 -16.47 7.60 24.96
CA GLY A 143 -16.51 7.39 26.41
C GLY A 143 -15.14 7.48 27.08
N ASN A 144 -15.13 7.79 28.39
CA ASN A 144 -13.91 7.89 29.19
C ASN A 144 -13.04 6.62 29.15
N ASP A 145 -13.65 5.44 29.09
CA ASP A 145 -12.93 4.17 28.99
C ASP A 145 -12.10 4.06 27.71
N SER A 146 -12.61 4.62 26.59
CA SER A 146 -11.87 4.66 25.32
C SER A 146 -10.70 5.64 25.39
N LEU A 147 -10.88 6.80 26.04
CA LEU A 147 -9.80 7.76 26.27
C LEU A 147 -8.66 7.12 27.09
N LEU A 148 -9.02 6.40 28.17
CA LEU A 148 -8.06 5.70 29.02
C LEU A 148 -7.31 4.59 28.27
N LEU A 149 -8.01 3.79 27.45
CA LEU A 149 -7.40 2.75 26.62
C LEU A 149 -6.41 3.31 25.60
N ALA A 150 -6.70 4.49 25.05
CA ALA A 150 -5.84 5.20 24.11
C ALA A 150 -4.68 5.96 24.78
N GLY A 151 -4.59 5.96 26.12
CA GLY A 151 -3.65 6.81 26.86
C GLY A 151 -3.85 8.30 26.59
N SER A 152 -5.06 8.70 26.19
CA SER A 152 -5.40 10.05 25.75
C SER A 152 -6.01 10.86 26.88
N VAL A 153 -5.62 12.13 27.00
CA VAL A 153 -6.11 13.02 28.07
C VAL A 153 -7.34 13.84 27.66
N SER A 154 -7.70 13.83 26.37
CA SER A 154 -8.87 14.51 25.82
C SER A 154 -9.40 13.81 24.57
N PRO A 155 -10.65 14.05 24.15
CA PRO A 155 -11.18 13.55 22.87
C PRO A 155 -10.38 14.01 21.65
N GLN A 156 -9.81 15.22 21.68
CA GLN A 156 -8.96 15.73 20.59
C GLN A 156 -7.61 15.01 20.53
N ASP A 157 -7.02 14.69 21.68
CA ASP A 157 -5.80 13.89 21.75
C ASP A 157 -6.08 12.44 21.28
N PHE A 158 -7.26 11.92 21.62
CA PHE A 158 -7.72 10.60 21.17
C PHE A 158 -7.83 10.50 19.66
N SER A 159 -8.43 11.47 18.95
CA SER A 159 -8.55 11.41 17.49
C SER A 159 -7.21 11.50 16.75
N GLN A 160 -6.19 12.08 17.39
CA GLN A 160 -4.84 12.11 16.83
C GLN A 160 -4.11 10.79 17.01
N ARG A 161 -4.36 10.08 18.11
CA ARG A 161 -3.68 8.82 18.49
C ARG A 161 -4.40 7.56 18.04
N THR A 162 -5.57 7.68 17.43
CA THR A 162 -6.38 6.54 17.02
C THR A 162 -6.62 6.50 15.53
N THR A 163 -6.87 5.30 15.02
CA THR A 163 -7.42 5.10 13.67
C THR A 163 -8.56 4.10 13.80
N ILE A 164 -9.68 4.45 13.16
CA ILE A 164 -10.91 3.69 13.19
C ILE A 164 -11.08 2.96 11.87
N PHE A 165 -11.29 1.66 11.91
CA PHE A 165 -11.55 0.84 10.75
C PHE A 165 -12.97 0.31 10.81
N PRO A 166 -13.92 0.91 10.06
CA PRO A 166 -15.27 0.37 9.94
C PRO A 166 -15.23 -1.07 9.40
N ASN A 167 -15.99 -1.95 10.05
CA ASN A 167 -16.07 -3.37 9.72
C ASN A 167 -17.50 -3.79 9.35
N LYS A 168 -18.49 -3.21 10.01
CA LYS A 168 -19.90 -3.53 9.77
C LYS A 168 -20.78 -2.37 10.22
N CYS A 169 -21.84 -2.08 9.49
CA CYS A 169 -22.86 -1.11 9.87
C CYS A 169 -24.14 -1.81 10.32
N ASN A 170 -24.68 -1.42 11.47
CA ASN A 170 -26.06 -1.73 11.86
C ASN A 170 -26.91 -0.48 11.60
N VAL A 171 -27.67 -0.52 10.50
CA VAL A 171 -28.46 0.62 10.03
C VAL A 171 -29.64 0.90 10.96
N ASP A 172 -30.26 -0.14 11.52
CA ASP A 172 -31.43 -0.02 12.38
C ASP A 172 -31.08 0.69 13.70
N GLU A 173 -29.95 0.31 14.29
CA GLU A 173 -29.42 0.88 15.54
C GLU A 173 -28.51 2.09 15.31
N MET A 174 -28.22 2.50 14.07
CA MET A 174 -27.27 3.58 13.77
C MET A 174 -25.90 3.38 14.46
N ILE A 175 -25.38 2.14 14.39
CA ILE A 175 -24.10 1.74 14.99
C ILE A 175 -23.10 1.39 13.89
N ILE A 176 -21.86 1.86 14.04
CA ILE A 176 -20.72 1.38 13.28
C ILE A 176 -19.91 0.45 14.18
N HIS A 177 -19.83 -0.82 13.82
CA HIS A 177 -18.86 -1.74 14.39
C HIS A 177 -17.52 -1.52 13.71
N ALA A 178 -16.51 -1.19 14.50
CA ALA A 178 -15.18 -0.86 14.00
C ALA A 178 -14.08 -1.54 14.83
N GLN A 179 -12.87 -1.54 14.29
CA GLN A 179 -11.66 -1.74 15.07
C GLN A 179 -11.02 -0.38 15.34
N LEU A 180 -10.76 -0.09 16.60
CA LEU A 180 -9.92 1.04 16.99
C LEU A 180 -8.51 0.54 17.24
N CYS A 181 -7.57 1.07 16.48
CA CYS A 181 -6.16 0.86 16.71
C CYS A 181 -5.60 2.10 17.42
N PHE A 182 -4.97 1.86 18.57
CA PHE A 182 -4.41 2.92 19.41
C PHE A 182 -2.94 3.12 19.10
N ASN A 183 -2.46 4.31 19.49
CA ASN A 183 -1.08 4.54 19.88
C ASN A 183 -0.09 4.55 18.71
N ILE A 184 -0.64 4.68 17.49
CA ILE A 184 0.09 4.93 16.26
C ILE A 184 1.10 6.04 16.53
N SER A 185 2.39 5.67 16.46
CA SER A 185 3.55 6.56 16.62
C SER A 185 3.19 8.01 16.30
N ASN A 186 3.56 8.94 17.20
CA ASN A 186 3.39 10.39 17.01
C ASN A 186 3.88 10.88 15.63
N ASN A 187 4.77 10.11 14.98
CA ASN A 187 5.10 10.21 13.57
C ASN A 187 4.41 9.06 12.80
N PRO A 188 3.20 9.26 12.25
CA PRO A 188 2.62 8.28 11.34
C PRO A 188 3.57 8.07 10.17
N GLN A 189 4.02 6.83 9.97
CA GLN A 189 4.76 6.43 8.77
C GLN A 189 3.76 6.35 7.62
N SER A 190 3.39 7.52 7.09
CA SER A 190 2.57 7.67 5.91
C SER A 190 3.45 7.99 4.71
N GLY A 191 3.09 7.48 3.55
CA GLY A 191 3.79 7.70 2.30
C GLY A 191 3.13 6.94 1.17
N SER A 192 3.83 6.77 0.06
CA SER A 192 3.28 6.02 -1.08
C SER A 192 3.76 4.57 -1.05
N VAL A 193 2.84 3.66 -1.39
CA VAL A 193 3.14 2.26 -1.61
C VAL A 193 3.61 2.07 -3.04
N TYR A 194 4.74 1.39 -3.20
CA TYR A 194 5.30 1.03 -4.49
C TYR A 194 5.31 -0.48 -4.63
N ALA A 195 4.89 -0.96 -5.79
CA ALA A 195 5.16 -2.32 -6.21
C ALA A 195 6.53 -2.35 -6.89
N LEU A 196 7.38 -3.31 -6.53
CA LEU A 196 8.77 -3.40 -6.98
C LEU A 196 9.04 -4.73 -7.66
N ALA A 197 9.96 -4.71 -8.61
CA ALA A 197 10.65 -5.91 -9.06
C ALA A 197 12.07 -5.57 -9.55
N HIS A 198 12.99 -6.52 -9.38
CA HIS A 198 14.33 -6.39 -9.91
C HIS A 198 14.38 -6.86 -11.37
N ALA A 199 14.95 -6.05 -12.27
CA ALA A 199 14.96 -6.31 -13.71
C ALA A 199 15.90 -7.47 -14.11
N GLY A 200 16.91 -7.73 -13.30
CA GLY A 200 17.93 -8.75 -13.56
C GLY A 200 18.99 -8.27 -14.54
N GLU A 201 19.93 -9.15 -14.88
CA GLU A 201 21.04 -8.89 -15.79
C GLU A 201 21.45 -10.17 -16.52
N PHE A 202 21.90 -10.04 -17.77
CA PHE A 202 22.56 -11.13 -18.49
C PHE A 202 24.07 -11.10 -18.20
N LEU A 203 24.61 -12.24 -17.80
CA LEU A 203 25.98 -12.43 -17.34
C LEU A 203 26.66 -13.54 -18.15
N ALA A 204 27.99 -13.54 -18.16
CA ALA A 204 28.82 -14.50 -18.88
C ALA A 204 28.41 -14.63 -20.37
N ASP A 205 28.46 -13.51 -21.11
CA ASP A 205 28.10 -13.44 -22.54
C ASP A 205 26.71 -14.03 -22.84
N ASP A 206 25.69 -13.60 -22.08
CA ASP A 206 24.30 -14.04 -22.15
C ASP A 206 24.04 -15.53 -21.83
N ALA A 207 25.02 -16.23 -21.24
CA ALA A 207 24.85 -17.62 -20.82
C ALA A 207 24.05 -17.77 -19.51
N VAL A 208 23.92 -16.70 -18.72
CA VAL A 208 23.17 -16.69 -17.46
C VAL A 208 22.31 -15.44 -17.34
N PHE A 209 21.07 -15.60 -16.92
CA PHE A 209 20.24 -14.49 -16.46
C PHE A 209 20.12 -14.54 -14.93
N ALA A 210 20.50 -13.47 -14.24
CA ALA A 210 20.45 -13.38 -12.79
C ALA A 210 19.60 -12.20 -12.30
N TYR A 211 18.93 -12.35 -11.16
CA TYR A 211 18.14 -11.28 -10.55
C TYR A 211 18.12 -11.40 -9.02
N TYR A 212 17.96 -10.26 -8.33
CA TYR A 212 17.71 -10.25 -6.89
C TYR A 212 16.24 -10.54 -6.58
N GLU A 213 15.99 -11.38 -5.59
CA GLU A 213 14.66 -11.50 -4.98
C GLU A 213 14.51 -10.39 -3.94
N ILE A 214 13.62 -9.45 -4.25
CA ILE A 214 13.32 -8.28 -3.42
C ILE A 214 11.86 -8.31 -2.98
N PRO A 215 11.49 -7.60 -1.90
CA PRO A 215 10.09 -7.41 -1.51
C PRO A 215 9.24 -6.86 -2.66
N GLU A 216 8.08 -7.48 -2.90
CA GLU A 216 7.16 -7.09 -3.97
C GLU A 216 6.50 -5.73 -3.71
N PHE A 217 6.28 -5.38 -2.44
CA PHE A 217 5.69 -4.10 -2.05
C PHE A 217 6.50 -3.42 -0.95
N VAL A 218 6.59 -2.09 -1.05
CA VAL A 218 7.19 -1.25 -0.01
C VAL A 218 6.35 -0.01 0.25
N LEU A 219 6.37 0.45 1.49
CA LEU A 219 5.96 1.80 1.85
C LEU A 219 7.19 2.70 1.89
N ILE A 220 7.21 3.75 1.06
CA ILE A 220 8.26 4.76 1.08
C ILE A 220 7.73 6.00 1.79
N THR A 221 8.32 6.35 2.93
CA THR A 221 8.05 7.59 3.65
C THR A 221 9.13 8.62 3.37
N ALA A 222 9.01 9.81 3.97
CA ALA A 222 10.03 10.84 3.83
C ALA A 222 11.39 10.43 4.41
N GLU A 223 11.47 9.42 5.27
CA GLU A 223 12.71 9.07 5.98
C GLU A 223 13.16 7.63 5.72
N SER A 224 12.23 6.73 5.38
CA SER A 224 12.47 5.29 5.43
C SER A 224 11.74 4.52 4.32
N VAL A 225 12.24 3.31 4.06
CA VAL A 225 11.60 2.31 3.18
C VAL A 225 11.23 1.12 4.05
N PHE A 226 9.96 0.73 4.02
CA PHE A 226 9.45 -0.41 4.78
C PHE A 226 8.92 -1.48 3.82
N PRO A 227 9.54 -2.68 3.77
CA PRO A 227 8.94 -3.84 3.15
C PRO A 227 7.58 -4.15 3.77
N ILE A 228 6.54 -4.26 2.94
CA ILE A 228 5.19 -4.59 3.39
C ILE A 228 4.68 -5.83 2.66
N ASN A 229 3.85 -6.61 3.34
CA ASN A 229 3.13 -7.71 2.73
C ASN A 229 1.66 -7.34 2.63
N LEU A 230 1.13 -7.20 1.39
CA LEU A 230 -0.27 -6.79 1.18
C LEU A 230 -1.28 -7.73 1.83
N SER A 231 -0.94 -9.02 2.06
CA SER A 231 -1.83 -9.94 2.80
C SER A 231 -2.03 -9.55 4.26
N GLN A 232 -1.14 -8.74 4.82
CA GLN A 232 -1.21 -8.19 6.18
C GLN A 232 -1.73 -6.74 6.17
N CYS A 233 -2.21 -6.26 5.02
CA CYS A 233 -2.72 -4.89 4.87
C CYS A 233 -4.23 -4.90 4.61
N LYS A 234 -4.92 -3.88 5.12
CA LYS A 234 -6.29 -3.55 4.74
C LYS A 234 -6.25 -2.49 3.64
N VAL A 235 -6.71 -2.87 2.45
CA VAL A 235 -6.91 -1.93 1.34
C VAL A 235 -8.31 -1.32 1.48
N VAL A 236 -8.37 0.00 1.42
CA VAL A 236 -9.59 0.80 1.54
C VAL A 236 -9.67 1.69 0.29
N PHE A 237 -10.83 1.74 -0.37
CA PHE A 237 -11.04 2.48 -1.63
C PHE A 237 -10.14 2.07 -2.80
N GLY A 238 -9.56 0.86 -2.75
CA GLY A 238 -8.63 0.38 -3.75
C GLY A 238 -7.27 1.06 -3.77
N THR A 239 -7.10 2.22 -3.11
CA THR A 239 -5.88 3.04 -3.18
C THR A 239 -5.26 3.41 -1.84
N TYR A 240 -5.99 3.29 -0.72
CA TYR A 240 -5.46 3.54 0.62
C TYR A 240 -5.13 2.23 1.32
N ILE A 241 -3.88 2.07 1.75
CA ILE A 241 -3.35 0.78 2.21
C ILE A 241 -2.85 0.92 3.64
N TYR A 242 -3.49 0.22 4.57
CA TYR A 242 -3.10 0.21 5.97
C TYR A 242 -2.46 -1.13 6.30
N CYS A 243 -1.15 -1.13 6.52
CA CYS A 243 -0.41 -2.36 6.82
C CYS A 243 -0.20 -2.51 8.31
N PHE A 244 -0.51 -3.70 8.83
CA PHE A 244 -0.31 -4.06 10.22
C PHE A 244 0.83 -5.06 10.28
N GLY A 245 1.92 -4.71 10.97
CA GLY A 245 3.06 -5.61 11.05
C GLY A 245 4.41 -4.94 11.19
N THR A 246 5.42 -5.76 11.47
CA THR A 246 6.84 -5.41 11.31
C THR A 246 7.28 -5.67 9.87
N PRO A 247 8.26 -4.91 9.33
CA PRO A 247 8.77 -5.14 7.98
C PRO A 247 9.20 -6.59 7.77
N SER A 248 8.82 -7.15 6.61
CA SER A 248 8.84 -8.60 6.34
C SER A 248 10.17 -9.13 5.80
N SER A 249 11.21 -8.29 5.71
CA SER A 249 12.45 -8.66 5.03
C SER A 249 13.65 -7.88 5.55
N ASP A 250 14.79 -8.58 5.66
CA ASP A 250 16.11 -8.00 5.96
C ASP A 250 16.84 -7.49 4.69
N CYS A 251 16.22 -7.63 3.51
CA CYS A 251 16.74 -7.12 2.23
C CYS A 251 16.70 -5.59 2.21
N ASP A 252 17.89 -4.97 2.23
CA ASP A 252 18.05 -3.52 2.10
C ASP A 252 18.02 -3.12 0.63
N LEU A 253 16.88 -2.60 0.18
CA LEU A 253 16.65 -2.19 -1.20
C LEU A 253 17.54 -1.04 -1.69
N LYS A 254 18.18 -0.28 -0.79
CA LYS A 254 19.11 0.79 -1.17
C LYS A 254 20.49 0.24 -1.54
N THR A 255 20.84 -0.94 -1.04
CA THR A 255 22.17 -1.55 -1.24
C THR A 255 22.11 -2.96 -1.83
N LEU A 256 20.91 -3.52 -1.96
CA LEU A 256 20.61 -4.93 -2.23
C LEU A 256 21.25 -5.91 -1.22
N ALA A 257 21.74 -5.43 -0.08
CA ALA A 257 22.33 -6.28 0.95
C ALA A 257 21.26 -7.16 1.61
N GLY A 258 21.59 -8.42 1.85
CA GLY A 258 20.66 -9.42 2.42
C GLY A 258 19.59 -9.91 1.44
N CYS A 259 19.55 -9.41 0.21
CA CYS A 259 18.61 -9.88 -0.81
C CYS A 259 19.14 -11.17 -1.45
N PRO A 260 18.35 -12.26 -1.51
CA PRO A 260 18.70 -13.48 -2.22
C PRO A 260 18.93 -13.23 -3.71
N ILE A 261 19.82 -14.00 -4.33
CA ILE A 261 20.04 -13.94 -5.78
C ILE A 261 19.48 -15.21 -6.41
N TYR A 262 18.96 -15.11 -7.62
CA TYR A 262 18.56 -16.27 -8.40
C TYR A 262 19.16 -16.18 -9.80
N GLY A 263 19.53 -17.33 -10.34
CA GLY A 263 20.05 -17.48 -11.69
C GLY A 263 19.26 -18.48 -12.50
N ARG A 264 19.18 -18.25 -13.81
CA ARG A 264 18.72 -19.20 -14.82
C ARG A 264 19.76 -19.30 -15.92
N LYS A 265 19.91 -20.50 -16.48
CA LYS A 265 20.73 -20.67 -17.67
C LYS A 265 20.04 -19.97 -18.83
N ALA A 266 20.73 -19.01 -19.43
CA ALA A 266 20.30 -18.29 -20.61
C ALA A 266 21.01 -18.86 -21.86
N GLY A 267 20.39 -18.64 -23.01
CA GLY A 267 20.82 -19.18 -24.30
C GLY A 267 19.81 -18.80 -25.38
N ASP A 268 19.93 -19.40 -26.56
CA ASP A 268 19.03 -19.13 -27.68
C ASP A 268 17.56 -19.42 -27.30
N GLY A 269 16.68 -18.46 -27.55
CA GLY A 269 15.26 -18.60 -27.24
C GLY A 269 14.87 -18.30 -25.80
N PHE A 270 15.82 -17.92 -24.93
CA PHE A 270 15.54 -17.62 -23.54
C PHE A 270 14.51 -16.49 -23.41
N THR A 271 13.50 -16.72 -22.57
CA THR A 271 12.51 -15.71 -22.19
C THR A 271 12.15 -15.90 -20.73
N PHE A 272 12.29 -14.85 -19.95
CA PHE A 272 11.87 -14.75 -18.56
C PHE A 272 10.92 -13.57 -18.44
N SER A 273 9.92 -13.69 -17.57
CA SER A 273 9.07 -12.57 -17.25
C SER A 273 8.55 -12.60 -15.82
N ARG A 274 8.36 -11.41 -15.25
CA ARG A 274 7.85 -11.23 -13.88
C ARG A 274 6.92 -10.04 -13.82
N THR A 275 5.79 -10.17 -13.14
CA THR A 275 4.86 -9.07 -12.91
C THR A 275 5.32 -8.20 -11.75
N PHE A 276 4.96 -6.92 -11.80
CA PHE A 276 5.05 -6.00 -10.67
C PHE A 276 3.87 -5.04 -10.74
N GLY A 277 3.26 -4.74 -9.59
CA GLY A 277 2.11 -3.85 -9.54
C GLY A 277 0.88 -4.41 -10.24
N THR A 278 0.08 -3.53 -10.83
CA THR A 278 -1.21 -3.91 -11.44
C THR A 278 -1.10 -4.15 -12.93
N SER A 279 -0.18 -3.43 -13.60
CA SER A 279 -0.07 -3.40 -15.05
C SER A 279 1.36 -3.65 -15.55
N GLY A 280 2.34 -3.58 -14.65
CA GLY A 280 3.76 -3.74 -14.95
C GLY A 280 4.20 -5.19 -15.13
N LYS A 281 5.01 -5.42 -16.15
CA LYS A 281 5.72 -6.69 -16.36
C LYS A 281 7.14 -6.43 -16.85
N ILE A 282 8.10 -7.14 -16.29
CA ILE A 282 9.49 -7.19 -16.75
C ILE A 282 9.62 -8.37 -17.71
N PHE A 283 10.33 -8.16 -18.79
CA PHE A 283 10.81 -9.20 -19.69
C PHE A 283 12.33 -9.18 -19.76
N ALA A 284 12.91 -10.38 -19.76
CA ALA A 284 14.30 -10.61 -20.12
C ALA A 284 14.36 -11.69 -21.20
N THR A 285 14.98 -11.40 -22.34
CA THR A 285 15.00 -12.31 -23.48
C THR A 285 16.26 -12.16 -24.33
N THR A 286 16.69 -13.25 -24.95
CA THR A 286 17.71 -13.25 -26.00
C THR A 286 17.11 -13.13 -27.40
N ASN A 287 15.77 -13.14 -27.52
CA ASN A 287 15.08 -12.99 -28.79
C ASN A 287 14.91 -11.52 -29.18
N ILE A 288 14.91 -11.26 -30.50
CA ILE A 288 14.61 -9.93 -31.05
C ILE A 288 13.11 -9.59 -31.04
N GLU A 289 12.24 -10.61 -30.87
CA GLU A 289 10.79 -10.48 -30.78
C GLU A 289 10.25 -11.43 -29.70
N VAL A 290 9.19 -11.02 -28.99
CA VAL A 290 8.49 -11.88 -28.02
C VAL A 290 6.97 -11.70 -28.10
N ASP A 291 6.24 -12.73 -27.66
CA ASP A 291 4.78 -12.70 -27.51
C ASP A 291 4.38 -12.04 -26.18
N ILE A 292 4.29 -10.70 -26.19
CA ILE A 292 3.95 -9.90 -24.99
C ILE A 292 2.51 -10.21 -24.52
N PHE A 293 1.60 -10.46 -25.47
CA PHE A 293 0.16 -10.61 -25.22
C PHE A 293 -0.26 -12.06 -24.96
N ASN A 294 0.67 -13.03 -25.02
CA ASN A 294 0.41 -14.47 -24.94
C ASN A 294 -0.69 -14.94 -25.92
N ASN A 295 -0.74 -14.34 -27.11
CA ASN A 295 -1.74 -14.64 -28.14
C ASN A 295 -1.13 -15.12 -29.47
N GLY A 296 0.19 -15.39 -29.47
CA GLY A 296 0.99 -15.77 -30.63
C GLY A 296 1.52 -14.59 -31.44
N THR A 297 1.26 -13.34 -31.05
CA THR A 297 1.72 -12.16 -31.80
C THR A 297 3.11 -11.74 -31.34
N MET A 298 4.11 -12.01 -32.19
CA MET A 298 5.50 -11.61 -31.95
C MET A 298 5.65 -10.10 -32.09
N THR A 299 6.24 -9.46 -31.08
CA THR A 299 6.46 -8.01 -31.01
C THR A 299 7.95 -7.73 -30.89
N PRO A 300 8.53 -6.87 -31.75
CA PRO A 300 9.95 -6.52 -31.68
C PRO A 300 10.27 -5.73 -30.41
N VAL A 301 11.41 -6.06 -29.80
CA VAL A 301 11.79 -5.50 -28.50
C VAL A 301 13.01 -4.59 -28.60
N PRO A 302 13.05 -3.50 -27.80
CA PRO A 302 14.10 -2.49 -27.91
C PRO A 302 15.42 -2.89 -27.21
N ALA A 303 15.40 -3.90 -26.35
CA ALA A 303 16.53 -4.37 -25.56
C ALA A 303 16.28 -5.79 -25.04
N GLN A 304 17.33 -6.47 -24.58
CA GLN A 304 17.23 -7.78 -23.93
C GLN A 304 16.43 -7.74 -22.63
N ILE A 305 16.45 -6.60 -21.91
CA ILE A 305 15.65 -6.38 -20.71
C ILE A 305 14.80 -5.13 -20.88
N PHE A 306 13.50 -5.26 -20.69
CA PHE A 306 12.55 -4.17 -20.86
C PHE A 306 11.32 -4.36 -19.96
N THR A 307 10.62 -3.27 -19.68
CA THR A 307 9.33 -3.28 -19.01
C THR A 307 8.20 -3.03 -19.99
N THR A 308 7.04 -3.60 -19.67
CA THR A 308 5.78 -3.34 -20.37
C THR A 308 4.73 -2.89 -19.37
N HIS A 309 3.97 -1.84 -19.71
CA HIS A 309 2.75 -1.49 -19.00
C HIS A 309 1.55 -1.67 -19.92
N LEU A 310 0.60 -2.49 -19.49
CA LEU A 310 -0.62 -2.77 -20.25
C LEU A 310 -1.74 -1.81 -19.82
N HIS A 311 -2.19 -1.00 -20.76
CA HIS A 311 -3.35 -0.13 -20.57
C HIS A 311 -4.60 -0.89 -20.97
N HIS A 312 -5.61 -0.86 -20.12
CA HIS A 312 -6.88 -1.54 -20.36
C HIS A 312 -8.00 -0.52 -20.55
N ASP A 313 -8.97 -0.83 -21.40
CA ASP A 313 -10.24 -0.09 -21.43
C ASP A 313 -11.07 -0.38 -20.17
N GLY A 314 -12.16 0.36 -19.99
CA GLY A 314 -13.10 0.14 -18.88
C GLY A 314 -13.77 -1.25 -18.84
N ASN A 315 -13.54 -2.09 -19.86
CA ASN A 315 -14.03 -3.47 -19.95
C ASN A 315 -12.92 -4.51 -19.71
N GLY A 316 -11.69 -4.09 -19.38
CA GLY A 316 -10.56 -4.98 -19.14
C GLY A 316 -9.89 -5.51 -20.41
N VAL A 317 -10.11 -4.89 -21.57
CA VAL A 317 -9.41 -5.23 -22.82
C VAL A 317 -8.17 -4.36 -22.97
N VAL A 318 -7.02 -4.96 -23.26
CA VAL A 318 -5.77 -4.24 -23.48
C VAL A 318 -5.90 -3.32 -24.71
N THR A 319 -5.75 -2.02 -24.52
CA THR A 319 -5.85 -0.99 -25.57
C THR A 319 -4.50 -0.57 -26.12
N SER A 320 -3.45 -0.59 -25.29
CA SER A 320 -2.09 -0.22 -25.67
C SER A 320 -1.07 -0.83 -24.73
N VAL A 321 0.18 -0.91 -25.20
CA VAL A 321 1.33 -1.36 -24.41
C VAL A 321 2.45 -0.32 -24.51
N ASP A 322 2.97 0.10 -23.36
CA ASP A 322 4.15 0.94 -23.31
C ASP A 322 5.38 0.07 -23.04
N ILE A 323 6.30 0.01 -24.00
CA ILE A 323 7.52 -0.78 -23.92
C ILE A 323 8.70 0.15 -23.63
N THR A 324 9.38 -0.06 -22.51
CA THR A 324 10.53 0.78 -22.10
C THR A 324 11.76 -0.09 -21.84
N PRO A 325 12.90 0.16 -22.50
CA PRO A 325 14.12 -0.58 -22.21
C PRO A 325 14.63 -0.26 -20.80
N VAL A 326 15.09 -1.28 -20.07
CA VAL A 326 15.76 -1.09 -18.78
C VAL A 326 17.23 -0.78 -19.06
N LYS A 327 17.69 0.39 -18.62
CA LYS A 327 19.09 0.79 -18.77
C LYS A 327 19.87 0.41 -17.52
N GLN A 328 20.85 -0.47 -17.66
CA GLN A 328 21.88 -0.71 -16.65
C GLN A 328 23.20 -0.17 -17.17
N ASN A 329 23.78 0.80 -16.44
CA ASN A 329 25.03 1.43 -16.85
C ASN A 329 26.27 0.63 -16.43
N THR A 330 26.14 -0.17 -15.37
CA THR A 330 27.20 -1.00 -14.79
C THR A 330 26.59 -2.27 -14.23
N SER A 331 27.29 -3.39 -14.39
CA SER A 331 26.89 -4.65 -13.77
C SER A 331 26.82 -4.49 -12.26
N ILE A 332 25.69 -4.91 -11.68
CA ILE A 332 25.49 -4.93 -10.22
C ILE A 332 25.80 -6.31 -9.63
N PHE A 333 26.06 -7.29 -10.48
CA PHE A 333 26.46 -8.64 -10.10
C PHE A 333 27.98 -8.81 -10.16
N PRO A 334 28.55 -9.69 -9.32
CA PRO A 334 29.93 -10.13 -9.46
C PRO A 334 30.06 -11.07 -10.66
N GLU A 335 31.30 -11.40 -11.00
CA GLU A 335 31.60 -12.44 -11.98
C GLU A 335 31.06 -13.80 -11.52
N ILE A 336 30.51 -14.57 -12.47
CA ILE A 336 29.97 -15.91 -12.23
C ILE A 336 31.06 -16.95 -12.50
N GLU A 337 31.23 -17.88 -11.58
CA GLU A 337 32.10 -19.04 -11.80
C GLU A 337 31.44 -20.09 -12.71
N ASP A 338 32.25 -20.75 -13.56
CA ASP A 338 31.81 -21.87 -14.40
C ASP A 338 31.09 -22.97 -13.61
N SER A 339 31.52 -23.20 -12.36
CA SER A 339 30.93 -24.21 -11.47
C SER A 339 29.49 -23.88 -11.08
N THR A 340 29.13 -22.59 -11.05
CA THR A 340 27.77 -22.11 -10.83
C THR A 340 26.94 -22.25 -12.09
N ILE A 341 27.49 -21.92 -13.27
CA ILE A 341 26.80 -22.10 -14.56
C ILE A 341 26.37 -23.56 -14.75
N ALA A 342 27.24 -24.51 -14.37
CA ALA A 342 27.01 -25.93 -14.55
C ALA A 342 25.77 -26.47 -13.81
N VAL A 343 25.31 -25.81 -12.74
CA VAL A 343 24.13 -26.25 -11.97
C VAL A 343 22.84 -25.52 -12.33
N LEU A 344 22.91 -24.48 -13.16
CA LEU A 344 21.74 -23.70 -13.55
C LEU A 344 20.85 -24.47 -14.53
N ASN A 345 19.54 -24.38 -14.31
CA ASN A 345 18.53 -24.84 -15.25
C ASN A 345 18.02 -23.66 -16.11
N GLY A 346 17.62 -23.96 -17.34
CA GLY A 346 16.94 -23.02 -18.22
C GLY A 346 15.46 -22.82 -17.87
N GLU A 347 14.79 -23.81 -17.26
CA GLU A 347 13.35 -23.76 -16.93
C GLU A 347 13.06 -23.16 -15.55
N GLU A 348 13.85 -23.51 -14.54
CA GLU A 348 13.65 -23.12 -13.14
C GLU A 348 14.79 -22.24 -12.62
N SER A 349 14.44 -21.27 -11.78
CA SER A 349 15.39 -20.40 -11.10
C SER A 349 16.16 -21.17 -10.01
N THR A 350 17.48 -21.07 -10.03
CA THR A 350 18.37 -21.65 -9.01
C THR A 350 18.78 -20.56 -8.03
N HIS A 351 18.66 -20.80 -6.73
CA HIS A 351 19.09 -19.86 -5.70
C HIS A 351 20.63 -19.75 -5.68
N LEU A 352 21.10 -18.52 -5.84
CA LEU A 352 22.47 -18.08 -5.76
C LEU A 352 22.60 -17.20 -4.49
N TYR A 353 23.67 -17.36 -3.74
CA TYR A 353 23.84 -16.79 -2.39
C TYR A 353 23.46 -15.29 -2.22
N GLU A 354 23.16 -14.88 -0.98
CA GLU A 354 22.77 -13.51 -0.61
C GLU A 354 23.93 -12.48 -0.69
N ALA A 355 23.62 -11.20 -0.87
CA ALA A 355 24.63 -10.14 -0.77
C ALA A 355 25.02 -9.84 0.70
N GLN A 356 26.30 -9.99 1.07
CA GLN A 356 26.78 -9.60 2.42
C GLN A 356 27.08 -8.09 2.52
N GLN A 357 26.95 -7.53 3.74
CA GLN A 357 27.18 -6.12 4.11
C GLN A 357 28.54 -5.49 3.69
N ARG A 358 29.47 -6.25 3.08
CA ARG A 358 30.76 -5.76 2.58
C ARG A 358 30.87 -5.68 1.05
N GLY A 359 29.76 -5.71 0.33
CA GLY A 359 29.69 -5.17 -1.03
C GLY A 359 30.42 -5.97 -2.12
N LYS A 360 30.64 -7.27 -1.92
CA LYS A 360 30.99 -8.19 -3.01
C LYS A 360 30.15 -9.46 -2.89
N PRO A 361 29.10 -9.61 -3.70
CA PRO A 361 28.40 -10.88 -3.79
C PRO A 361 29.37 -11.93 -4.35
N TYR A 362 29.22 -13.19 -3.95
CA TYR A 362 29.87 -14.32 -4.62
C TYR A 362 28.74 -15.21 -5.13
N LEU A 363 28.63 -15.33 -6.46
CA LEU A 363 27.58 -16.14 -7.08
C LEU A 363 28.00 -17.61 -7.06
N SER A 364 27.75 -18.28 -5.93
CA SER A 364 27.98 -19.72 -5.76
C SER A 364 26.69 -20.43 -5.35
N HIS A 365 26.49 -21.63 -5.90
CA HIS A 365 25.42 -22.55 -5.50
C HIS A 365 25.77 -23.37 -4.25
N LYS A 366 27.03 -23.37 -3.82
CA LYS A 366 27.48 -24.12 -2.64
C LYS A 366 27.31 -23.24 -1.41
N ARG A 367 26.51 -23.72 -0.44
CA ARG A 367 26.46 -23.14 0.90
C ARG A 367 27.89 -23.18 1.46
N TYR A 368 28.50 -22.01 1.67
CA TYR A 368 29.86 -21.86 2.17
C TYR A 368 30.18 -22.90 3.25
N ASP A 369 31.13 -23.78 2.95
CA ASP A 369 31.72 -24.67 3.94
C ASP A 369 32.34 -23.79 5.03
N GLN A 370 32.09 -24.11 6.30
CA GLN A 370 32.40 -23.29 7.48
C GLN A 370 33.89 -22.91 7.62
N THR A 371 34.77 -23.46 6.80
CA THR A 371 36.21 -23.27 6.78
C THR A 371 36.68 -21.96 6.14
N ALA A 372 35.85 -21.27 5.34
CA ALA A 372 36.21 -19.94 4.81
C ALA A 372 36.28 -18.85 5.91
N TRP A 373 35.58 -19.06 7.04
CA TRP A 373 35.66 -18.18 8.21
C TRP A 373 37.05 -18.22 8.89
N GLU A 374 37.82 -19.30 8.73
CA GLU A 374 39.18 -19.37 9.27
C GLU A 374 40.16 -18.48 8.49
N ALA A 375 39.94 -18.24 7.20
CA ALA A 375 40.74 -17.31 6.38
C ALA A 375 40.43 -15.83 6.70
N VAL A 376 39.18 -15.50 7.04
CA VAL A 376 38.82 -14.16 7.52
C VAL A 376 39.37 -13.92 8.95
N ARG A 377 39.36 -14.95 9.80
CA ARG A 377 40.00 -14.89 11.13
C ARG A 377 41.51 -14.69 11.04
N SER A 378 42.20 -15.30 10.07
CA SER A 378 43.65 -15.08 9.87
C SER A 378 43.99 -13.69 9.34
N PHE A 379 43.04 -12.99 8.70
CA PHE A 379 43.22 -11.61 8.23
C PHE A 379 43.06 -10.58 9.37
N PHE A 380 42.14 -10.81 10.32
CA PHE A 380 41.97 -9.95 11.51
C PHE A 380 42.83 -10.37 12.72
N GLY A 381 43.36 -11.60 12.73
CA GLY A 381 44.19 -12.14 13.81
C GLY A 381 45.64 -11.66 13.86
N LYS A 382 46.01 -10.63 13.06
CA LYS A 382 47.34 -10.00 13.08
C LYS A 382 47.36 -8.58 13.70
N TYR A 383 46.24 -8.10 14.23
CA TYR A 383 46.15 -6.81 14.95
C TYR A 383 45.41 -6.94 16.30
N ILE A 384 45.81 -7.93 17.11
CA ILE A 384 45.76 -7.85 18.58
C ILE A 384 47.14 -8.23 19.09
#